data_AF-A0A3L9YIS7-F1
#
_entry.id   AF-A0A3L9YIS7-F1
#
_cell.length_a   1.000
_cell.length_b   1.000
_cell.length_c   1.000
_cell.angle_alpha   90.00
_cell.angle_beta   90.00
_cell.angle_gamma   90.00
#
_symmetry.space_group_name_H-M   'P 1'
#
loop_
_entity.id
_entity.type
_entity.pdbx_description
1 polymer ?
#
loop_
_entity_poly.entity_id
_entity_poly.type
_entity_poly.pdbx_seq_one_letter_code
_entity_poly.pdbx_strand_id
1 'polypeptide(L)'
;MKLNSNKVTVQKSGAELCEFLSDVKNFEQLMPESINKFELIRDNAFVFGLKGMPEIALEIKEVNSPNEVILGAISDKIPFTLTTKVDEIDDSSCKAEFLFDGQFNTMMSMMIKGPITKFIATLSENLGKL
;
A
#
# COMPACT_ATOMS: atom_id res chain seq x y z
N MET A 1 -1.28 -8.32 -13.33
CA MET A 1 -1.53 -6.89 -13.61
C MET A 1 -0.59 -6.10 -12.71
N LYS A 2 0.20 -5.20 -13.28
CA LYS A 2 1.13 -4.35 -12.53
C LYS A 2 0.70 -2.89 -12.64
N LEU A 3 0.65 -2.19 -11.51
CA LEU A 3 0.28 -0.78 -11.41
C LEU A 3 1.23 -0.10 -10.43
N ASN A 4 1.58 1.15 -10.72
CA ASN A 4 2.46 1.94 -9.87
C ASN A 4 1.78 3.26 -9.52
N SER A 5 2.04 3.77 -8.32
CA SER A 5 1.69 5.13 -7.93
C SER A 5 2.70 6.14 -8.50
N ASN A 6 2.43 7.42 -8.27
CA ASN A 6 3.47 8.43 -8.39
C ASN A 6 4.56 8.18 -7.33
N LYS A 7 5.80 8.60 -7.64
CA LYS A 7 6.86 8.72 -6.64
C LYS A 7 6.65 10.00 -5.84
N VAL A 8 6.80 9.94 -4.52
CA VAL A 8 6.74 11.09 -3.60
C VAL A 8 7.99 11.16 -2.74
N THR A 9 8.35 12.37 -2.31
CA THR A 9 9.37 12.56 -1.27
C THR A 9 8.70 12.58 0.09
N VAL A 10 9.25 11.84 1.05
CA VAL A 10 8.78 11.79 2.43
C VAL A 10 9.86 12.39 3.33
N GLN A 11 9.48 13.22 4.31
CA GLN A 11 10.41 13.85 5.27
C GLN A 11 10.74 12.89 6.43
N LYS A 12 11.16 11.67 6.06
CA LYS A 12 11.63 10.60 6.93
C LYS A 12 12.78 9.88 6.25
N SER A 13 13.73 9.36 7.04
CA SER A 13 14.72 8.42 6.51
C SER A 13 14.03 7.15 5.97
N GLY A 14 14.73 6.39 5.13
CA GLY A 14 14.16 5.15 4.57
C GLY A 14 13.81 4.13 5.66
N ALA A 15 14.63 4.07 6.72
CA ALA A 15 14.40 3.20 7.87
C ALA A 15 13.16 3.61 8.68
N GLU A 16 13.00 4.90 9.00
CA GLU A 16 11.82 5.42 9.71
C GLU A 16 10.54 5.21 8.91
N LEU A 17 10.60 5.38 7.58
CA LEU A 17 9.45 5.11 6.72
C LEU A 17 9.09 3.63 6.71
N CYS A 18 10.09 2.73 6.62
CA CYS A 18 9.84 1.29 6.69
C CYS A 18 9.26 0.88 8.05
N GLU A 19 9.78 1.43 9.16
CA GLU A 19 9.25 1.20 10.50
C GLU A 19 7.80 1.68 10.62
N PHE A 20 7.51 2.90 10.14
CA PHE A 20 6.16 3.43 10.09
C PHE A 20 5.20 2.53 9.30
N LEU A 21 5.61 2.04 8.13
CA LEU A 21 4.79 1.16 7.29
C LEU A 21 4.72 -0.29 7.79
N SER A 22 5.61 -0.69 8.70
CA SER A 22 5.56 -2.03 9.32
C SER A 22 4.43 -2.14 10.34
N ASP A 23 3.99 -1.01 10.90
CA ASP A 23 2.80 -0.94 11.75
C ASP A 23 1.56 -0.68 10.90
N VAL A 24 0.78 -1.73 10.64
CA VAL A 24 -0.38 -1.67 9.74
C VAL A 24 -1.46 -0.68 10.15
N LYS A 25 -1.53 -0.28 11.43
CA LYS A 25 -2.48 0.75 11.87
C LYS A 25 -2.19 2.10 11.22
N ASN A 26 -0.94 2.36 10.87
CA ASN A 26 -0.53 3.60 10.22
C ASN A 26 -1.10 3.73 8.80
N PHE A 27 -1.57 2.63 8.19
CA PHE A 27 -2.25 2.73 6.90
C PHE A 27 -3.59 3.47 6.99
N GLU A 28 -4.25 3.50 8.15
CA GLU A 28 -5.52 4.22 8.32
C GLU A 28 -5.38 5.70 7.94
N GLN A 29 -4.28 6.34 8.34
CA GLN A 29 -4.02 7.75 8.02
C GLN A 29 -3.65 8.00 6.54
N LEU A 30 -3.30 6.93 5.81
CA LEU A 30 -3.01 7.00 4.39
C LEU A 30 -4.26 6.78 3.53
N MET A 31 -5.34 6.25 4.12
CA MET A 31 -6.55 5.90 3.40
C MET A 31 -7.23 7.13 2.77
N PRO A 32 -7.91 6.97 1.61
CA PRO A 32 -8.71 8.03 1.02
C PRO A 32 -9.93 8.34 1.90
N GLU A 33 -10.41 9.59 1.87
CA GLU A 33 -11.69 9.98 2.53
C GLU A 33 -12.89 9.17 2.04
N SER A 34 -12.80 8.62 0.83
CA SER A 34 -13.83 7.75 0.22
C SER A 34 -13.85 6.31 0.75
N ILE A 35 -13.00 5.99 1.75
CA ILE A 35 -12.98 4.69 2.38
C ILE A 35 -14.34 4.35 3.00
N ASN A 36 -14.81 3.13 2.76
CA ASN A 36 -16.03 2.61 3.34
C ASN A 36 -15.77 1.85 4.64
N LYS A 37 -14.61 1.20 4.73
CA LYS A 37 -14.20 0.40 5.89
C LYS A 37 -12.68 0.37 6.00
N PHE A 38 -12.17 0.51 7.21
CA PHE A 38 -10.82 0.14 7.62
C PHE A 38 -10.95 -0.58 8.97
N GLU A 39 -10.38 -1.77 9.09
CA GLU A 39 -10.46 -2.57 10.31
C GLU A 39 -9.17 -3.36 10.49
N LEU A 40 -8.52 -3.19 11.64
CA LEU A 40 -7.43 -4.09 12.03
C LEU A 40 -8.01 -5.46 12.36
N ILE A 41 -7.50 -6.49 11.70
CA ILE A 41 -7.95 -7.87 11.92
C ILE A 41 -6.91 -8.70 12.65
N ARG A 42 -5.63 -8.26 12.64
CA ARG A 42 -4.50 -8.80 13.41
C ARG A 42 -3.46 -7.70 13.62
N ASP A 43 -2.45 -7.97 14.42
CA ASP A 43 -1.33 -7.04 14.68
C ASP A 43 -0.58 -6.62 13.41
N ASN A 44 -0.56 -7.47 12.39
CA ASN A 44 0.14 -7.25 11.12
C ASN A 44 -0.79 -7.24 9.91
N ALA A 45 -2.11 -7.11 10.10
CA ALA A 45 -3.09 -7.22 9.03
C ALA A 45 -4.32 -6.33 9.22
N PHE A 46 -4.82 -5.79 8.10
CA PHE A 46 -6.03 -4.99 8.07
C PHE A 46 -6.92 -5.35 6.88
N VAL A 47 -8.21 -5.10 7.04
CA VAL A 47 -9.21 -5.12 5.97
C VAL A 47 -9.56 -3.70 5.61
N PHE A 48 -9.64 -3.40 4.32
CA PHE A 48 -10.16 -2.14 3.83
C PHE A 48 -11.17 -2.35 2.70
N GLY A 49 -12.12 -1.44 2.58
CA GLY A 49 -13.13 -1.44 1.53
C GLY A 49 -13.28 -0.06 0.93
N LEU A 50 -13.25 0.03 -0.41
CA LEU A 50 -13.54 1.25 -1.15
C LEU A 50 -14.93 1.17 -1.76
N LYS A 51 -15.60 2.32 -1.94
CA LYS A 51 -16.92 2.34 -2.61
C LYS A 51 -16.81 1.73 -4.02
N GLY A 52 -17.68 0.74 -4.30
CA GLY A 52 -17.69 0.04 -5.58
C GLY A 52 -16.63 -1.05 -5.72
N MET A 53 -15.94 -1.43 -4.64
CA MET A 53 -14.94 -2.50 -4.61
C MET A 53 -15.26 -3.52 -3.50
N PRO A 54 -15.03 -4.83 -3.71
CA PRO A 54 -15.02 -5.79 -2.62
C PRO A 54 -13.99 -5.43 -1.55
N GLU A 55 -14.26 -5.80 -0.29
CA GLU A 55 -13.28 -5.65 0.78
C GLU A 55 -12.02 -6.47 0.47
N ILE A 56 -10.86 -5.87 0.74
CA ILE A 56 -9.54 -6.47 0.58
C ILE A 56 -8.86 -6.56 1.94
N ALA A 57 -8.26 -7.71 2.22
CA ALA A 57 -7.41 -7.91 3.38
C ALA A 57 -5.93 -7.94 2.96
N LEU A 58 -5.11 -7.11 3.61
CA LEU A 58 -3.67 -7.06 3.44
C LEU A 58 -2.99 -7.44 4.76
N GLU A 59 -1.89 -8.20 4.66
CA GLU A 59 -0.98 -8.46 5.78
C GLU A 59 0.46 -8.19 5.36
N ILE A 60 1.30 -7.80 6.33
CA ILE A 60 2.75 -7.66 6.14
C ILE A 60 3.32 -9.05 5.82
N LYS A 61 4.00 -9.16 4.67
CA LYS A 61 4.73 -10.36 4.25
C LYS A 61 6.21 -10.22 4.54
N GLU A 62 6.80 -9.09 4.16
CA GLU A 62 8.24 -8.83 4.30
C GLU A 62 8.49 -7.35 4.59
N VAL A 63 9.54 -7.09 5.37
CA VAL A 63 10.06 -5.76 5.67
C VAL A 63 11.56 -5.81 5.45
N ASN A 64 12.03 -5.21 4.36
CA ASN A 64 13.43 -5.16 3.98
C ASN A 64 13.92 -3.71 4.16
N SER A 65 13.97 -3.26 5.40
CA SER A 65 14.41 -1.90 5.76
C SER A 65 15.88 -1.68 5.34
N PRO A 66 16.24 -0.51 4.77
CA PRO A 66 15.41 0.69 4.55
C PRO A 66 14.74 0.74 3.17
N ASN A 67 14.75 -0.35 2.39
CA ASN A 67 14.47 -0.31 0.95
C ASN A 67 13.04 -0.66 0.56
N GLU A 68 12.34 -1.51 1.31
CA GLU A 68 10.96 -1.87 0.96
C GLU A 68 10.15 -2.48 2.10
N VAL A 69 8.83 -2.34 1.98
CA VAL A 69 7.83 -3.04 2.79
C VAL A 69 6.83 -3.71 1.85
N ILE A 70 6.56 -4.99 2.05
CA ILE A 70 5.68 -5.79 1.19
C ILE A 70 4.46 -6.24 1.98
N LEU A 71 3.28 -5.77 1.55
CA LEU A 71 2.00 -6.30 1.98
C LEU A 71 1.46 -7.25 0.92
N GLY A 72 0.76 -8.29 1.34
CA GLY A 72 0.16 -9.28 0.44
C GLY A 72 -1.24 -9.66 0.88
N ALA A 73 -1.98 -10.27 -0.05
CA ALA A 73 -3.28 -10.86 0.25
C ALA A 73 -3.17 -11.89 1.40
N ILE A 74 -4.15 -11.89 2.29
CA ILE A 74 -4.32 -12.96 3.30
C ILE A 74 -4.87 -14.23 2.65
N SER A 75 -5.69 -14.07 1.62
CA SER A 75 -6.31 -15.19 0.89
C SER A 75 -5.48 -15.56 -0.33
N ASP A 76 -5.11 -16.84 -0.42
CA ASP A 76 -4.39 -17.38 -1.59
C ASP A 76 -5.27 -17.49 -2.85
N LYS A 77 -6.59 -17.30 -2.71
CA LYS A 77 -7.52 -17.42 -3.85
C LYS A 77 -7.30 -16.35 -4.92
N ILE A 78 -6.81 -15.18 -4.52
CA ILE A 78 -6.51 -14.07 -5.41
C ILE A 78 -5.19 -13.44 -4.95
N PRO A 79 -4.05 -13.94 -5.46
CA PRO A 79 -2.75 -13.46 -5.01
C PRO A 79 -2.46 -12.07 -5.60
N PHE A 80 -2.20 -11.11 -4.71
CA PHE A 80 -1.67 -9.81 -5.04
C PHE A 80 -0.73 -9.31 -3.94
N THR A 81 0.15 -8.39 -4.31
CA THR A 81 1.06 -7.67 -3.42
C THR A 81 0.91 -6.17 -3.61
N LEU A 82 1.16 -5.45 -2.52
CA LEU A 82 1.36 -4.02 -2.48
C LEU A 82 2.73 -3.78 -1.85
N THR A 83 3.72 -3.50 -2.70
CA THR A 83 5.09 -3.22 -2.30
C THR A 83 5.30 -1.72 -2.23
N THR A 84 5.80 -1.21 -1.11
CA THR A 84 6.33 0.16 -1.05
C THR A 84 7.82 0.08 -1.30
N LYS A 85 8.30 0.69 -2.39
CA LYS A 85 9.72 0.88 -2.66
C LYS A 85 10.19 2.18 -2.04
N VAL A 86 11.36 2.15 -1.42
CA VAL A 86 11.97 3.28 -0.72
C VAL A 86 13.38 3.47 -1.26
N ASP A 87 13.61 4.63 -1.88
CA ASP A 87 14.91 5.08 -2.38
C ASP A 87 15.41 6.19 -1.44
N GLU A 88 16.45 5.95 -0.64
CA GLU A 88 17.01 6.97 0.26
C GLU A 88 17.54 8.18 -0.52
N ILE A 89 17.33 9.37 0.02
CA ILE A 89 17.91 10.63 -0.49
C ILE A 89 19.03 11.07 0.46
N ASP A 90 18.70 11.17 1.75
CA ASP A 90 19.61 11.56 2.84
C ASP A 90 19.10 10.99 4.18
N ASP A 91 19.79 11.32 5.28
CA ASP A 91 19.48 10.83 6.63
C ASP A 91 18.11 11.24 7.17
N SER A 92 17.40 12.13 6.48
CA SER A 92 16.10 12.68 6.89
C SER A 92 15.02 12.62 5.80
N SER A 93 15.36 12.12 4.60
CA SER A 93 14.41 12.07 3.50
C SER A 93 14.62 10.89 2.55
N CYS A 94 13.51 10.42 1.98
CA CYS A 94 13.52 9.34 0.99
C CYS A 94 12.45 9.57 -0.07
N LYS A 95 12.56 8.86 -1.20
CA LYS A 95 11.49 8.72 -2.19
C LYS A 95 10.75 7.42 -1.96
N ALA A 96 9.43 7.45 -2.07
CA ALA A 96 8.58 6.29 -1.93
C ALA A 96 7.67 6.10 -3.15
N GLU A 97 7.41 4.85 -3.52
CA GLU A 97 6.48 4.45 -4.59
C GLU A 97 5.71 3.19 -4.15
N PHE A 98 4.40 3.16 -4.38
CA PHE A 98 3.60 1.95 -4.22
C PHE A 98 3.50 1.20 -5.54
N LEU A 99 3.86 -0.09 -5.52
CA LEU A 99 3.77 -1.02 -6.63
C LEU A 99 2.74 -2.09 -6.28
N PHE A 100 1.69 -2.18 -7.07
CA PHE A 100 0.68 -3.22 -6.97
C PHE A 100 0.90 -4.27 -8.05
N ASP A 101 1.06 -5.53 -7.66
CA ASP A 101 1.17 -6.67 -8.58
C ASP A 101 0.15 -7.74 -8.18
N GLY A 102 -0.80 -8.05 -9.07
CA GLY A 102 -1.78 -9.08 -8.77
C GLY A 102 -2.16 -9.95 -9.96
N GLN A 103 -2.43 -11.22 -9.69
CA GLN A 103 -2.75 -12.21 -10.71
C GLN A 103 -4.27 -12.32 -10.90
N PHE A 104 -4.81 -11.37 -11.66
CA PHE A 104 -6.22 -11.33 -12.00
C PHE A 104 -6.44 -11.80 -13.44
N ASN A 105 -7.58 -12.42 -13.71
CA ASN A 105 -8.03 -12.65 -15.09
C ASN A 105 -8.36 -11.32 -15.79
N THR A 106 -8.55 -11.37 -17.11
CA THR A 106 -8.76 -10.17 -17.94
C THR A 106 -9.98 -9.35 -17.52
N MET A 107 -11.10 -10.01 -17.19
CA MET A 107 -12.34 -9.33 -16.79
C MET A 107 -12.20 -8.63 -15.44
N MET A 108 -11.66 -9.34 -14.43
CA MET A 108 -11.42 -8.78 -13.09
C MET A 108 -10.43 -7.62 -13.15
N SER A 109 -9.35 -7.75 -13.93
CA SER A 109 -8.35 -6.69 -14.11
C SER A 109 -8.97 -5.38 -14.58
N MET A 110 -9.90 -5.41 -15.54
CA MET A 110 -10.57 -4.20 -16.04
C MET A 110 -11.45 -3.53 -14.98
N MET A 111 -12.17 -4.32 -14.17
CA MET A 111 -13.07 -3.79 -13.13
C MET A 111 -12.31 -3.14 -11.97
N ILE A 112 -11.18 -3.73 -11.57
CA ILE A 112 -10.42 -3.27 -10.38
C ILE A 112 -9.31 -2.27 -10.71
N LYS A 113 -8.84 -2.21 -11.97
CA LYS A 113 -7.73 -1.31 -12.36
C LYS A 113 -8.00 0.14 -11.98
N GLY A 114 -9.18 0.66 -12.30
CA GLY A 114 -9.55 2.04 -11.98
C GLY A 114 -9.52 2.33 -10.47
N PRO A 115 -10.26 1.56 -9.65
CA PRO A 115 -10.23 1.69 -8.19
C PRO A 115 -8.83 1.54 -7.58
N ILE A 116 -8.06 0.52 -7.97
CA ILE A 116 -6.71 0.29 -7.43
C ILE A 116 -5.73 1.38 -7.84
N THR A 117 -5.76 1.85 -9.09
CA THR A 117 -4.91 2.97 -9.52
C THR A 117 -5.18 4.23 -8.69
N LYS A 118 -6.45 4.54 -8.41
CA LYS A 118 -6.80 5.66 -7.54
C LYS A 118 -6.34 5.43 -6.10
N PHE A 119 -6.53 4.22 -5.59
CA PHE A 119 -6.12 3.83 -4.24
C PHE A 119 -4.62 4.04 -4.01
N ILE A 120 -3.75 3.45 -4.84
CA ILE A 120 -2.29 3.58 -4.68
C ILE A 120 -1.80 5.02 -4.93
N ALA A 121 -2.50 5.78 -5.78
CA ALA A 121 -2.21 7.20 -5.98
C ALA A 121 -2.51 8.01 -4.70
N THR A 122 -3.67 7.78 -4.05
CA THR A 122 -4.01 8.46 -2.79
C THR A 122 -3.08 8.04 -1.65
N LEU A 123 -2.73 6.76 -1.54
CA LEU A 123 -1.73 6.31 -0.56
C LEU A 123 -0.42 7.07 -0.72
N SER A 124 0.09 7.17 -1.96
CA SER A 124 1.31 7.91 -2.28
C SER A 124 1.19 9.40 -1.93
N GLU A 125 0.10 10.04 -2.32
CA GLU A 125 -0.14 11.46 -2.02
C GLU A 125 -0.17 11.73 -0.51
N ASN A 126 -0.85 10.89 0.27
CA ASN A 126 -0.93 11.04 1.72
C ASN A 126 0.39 10.70 2.41
N LEU A 127 1.15 9.75 1.87
CA LEU A 127 2.48 9.41 2.37
C LEU A 127 3.44 10.60 2.22
N GLY A 128 3.37 11.35 1.11
CA GLY A 128 4.16 12.56 0.89
C GLY A 128 3.80 13.74 1.80
N LYS A 129 2.73 13.63 2.60
CA LYS A 129 2.31 14.64 3.60
C LYS A 129 2.81 14.33 5.01
N LEU A 130 3.44 13.16 5.22
CA LEU A 130 4.07 12.76 6.48
C LEU A 130 5.41 13.48 6.70
#